data_AF-W2NIS9-F1
#
_entry.id   AF-W2NIS9-F1
#
_cell.length_a   1.000
_cell.length_b   1.000
_cell.length_c   1.000
_cell.angle_alpha   90.00
_cell.angle_beta   90.00
_cell.angle_gamma   90.00
#
_symmetry.space_group_name_H-M   'P 1'
#
loop_
_entity.id
_entity.type
_entity.pdbx_description
1 polymer ?
#
loop_
_entity_poly.entity_id
_entity_poly.type
_entity_poly.pdbx_seq_one_letter_code
_entity_poly.pdbx_strand_id
1 'polypeptide(L)'
;MRLHPALLAVALACLASCTQTLATSVESSSTKWSPVITSNTFYRARLLRGVATSDDAEERDFFSQMAEAVAKWGTTTALLSLGKTDDEAKKILGLEKLSGEALKSHANYHILDEFLSKLRSRKVTQWLNKDTTTDEVWKALLLDDLSTKLDAKEFKQSEALKTYVEYVKKLDDDIVKFKRASFEPDNSSPLELAVKIHIWAKAGRDPAHALEIMGKNALKGSKNRKFYEEFLDLINGRKPIIDY
;
A
#
# COMPACT_ATOMS: atom_id res chain seq x y z
N MET A 1 18.18 -13.45 66.80
CA MET A 1 19.36 -12.79 66.18
C MET A 1 19.17 -12.89 64.68
N ARG A 2 18.84 -11.78 64.00
CA ARG A 2 19.79 -10.87 63.32
C ARG A 2 20.55 -11.61 62.20
N LEU A 3 20.64 -11.18 60.94
CA LEU A 3 20.28 -9.97 60.19
C LEU A 3 20.40 -10.33 58.69
N HIS A 4 19.41 -9.95 57.88
CA HIS A 4 19.46 -9.24 56.58
C HIS A 4 20.33 -9.68 55.36
N PRO A 5 19.93 -9.21 54.15
CA PRO A 5 20.17 -9.82 52.83
C PRO A 5 21.20 -9.05 51.98
N ALA A 6 21.60 -9.62 50.83
CA ALA A 6 22.35 -8.95 49.77
C ALA A 6 22.00 -9.62 48.41
N LEU A 7 21.31 -8.94 47.50
CA LEU A 7 21.79 -7.97 46.49
C LEU A 7 22.31 -8.64 45.20
N LEU A 8 21.54 -8.39 44.13
CA LEU A 8 21.95 -7.93 42.79
C LEU A 8 22.96 -8.77 41.99
N ALA A 9 22.52 -9.26 40.82
CA ALA A 9 23.31 -9.15 39.59
C ALA A 9 22.43 -9.38 38.35
N VAL A 10 22.30 -8.31 37.56
CA VAL A 10 21.87 -8.32 36.16
C VAL A 10 22.88 -9.15 35.35
N ALA A 11 22.40 -10.14 34.59
CA ALA A 11 23.22 -10.84 33.60
C ALA A 11 22.83 -10.37 32.19
N LEU A 12 23.46 -9.27 31.78
CA LEU A 12 23.63 -8.88 30.38
C LEU A 12 24.73 -9.78 29.80
N ALA A 13 24.38 -10.69 28.91
CA ALA A 13 25.36 -11.45 28.13
C ALA A 13 25.53 -10.79 26.75
N CYS A 14 26.60 -10.02 26.60
CA CYS A 14 27.16 -9.62 25.32
C CYS A 14 28.50 -10.34 25.10
N LEU A 15 28.91 -10.44 23.83
CA LEU A 15 30.18 -10.91 23.25
C LEU A 15 30.17 -12.40 22.83
N ALA A 16 30.62 -12.83 21.65
CA ALA A 16 31.41 -12.21 20.58
C ALA A 16 31.15 -12.98 19.26
N SER A 17 30.93 -12.32 18.12
CA SER A 17 31.89 -11.99 17.05
C SER A 17 32.16 -13.08 15.99
N CYS A 18 32.35 -12.61 14.74
CA CYS A 18 32.79 -13.30 13.51
C CYS A 18 31.69 -14.04 12.72
N THR A 19 31.48 -13.83 11.41
CA THR A 19 32.17 -13.05 10.36
C THR A 19 31.16 -12.81 9.23
N GLN A 20 31.36 -11.73 8.48
CA GLN A 20 30.47 -11.20 7.46
C GLN A 20 30.22 -12.16 6.27
N THR A 21 28.96 -12.29 5.89
CA THR A 21 28.51 -12.28 4.49
C THR A 21 27.08 -11.76 4.49
N LEU A 22 26.93 -10.43 4.54
CA LEU A 22 25.63 -9.82 4.26
C LEU A 22 25.44 -9.86 2.75
N ALA A 23 24.61 -10.79 2.28
CA ALA A 23 23.83 -10.54 1.08
C ALA A 23 23.02 -9.26 1.35
N THR A 24 23.24 -8.23 0.54
CA THR A 24 22.41 -7.02 0.53
C THR A 24 20.99 -7.46 0.16
N SER A 25 20.15 -7.70 1.16
CA SER A 25 18.71 -7.70 0.95
C SER A 25 18.33 -6.30 0.52
N VAL A 26 17.74 -6.17 -0.66
CA VAL A 26 17.08 -4.95 -1.10
C VAL A 26 15.99 -4.65 -0.07
N GLU A 27 16.31 -3.76 0.88
CA GLU A 27 15.30 -3.14 1.72
C GLU A 27 14.43 -2.31 0.77
N SER A 28 13.21 -2.79 0.54
CA SER A 28 12.16 -2.06 -0.13
C SER A 28 11.94 -0.75 0.62
N SER A 29 12.63 0.30 0.18
CA SER A 29 12.47 1.65 0.69
C SER A 29 11.00 2.04 0.66
N SER A 30 10.38 2.13 1.85
CA SER A 30 9.04 2.68 2.01
C SER A 30 9.12 4.14 1.56
N THR A 31 8.48 4.42 0.43
CA THR A 31 8.45 5.78 -0.11
C THR A 31 7.57 6.62 0.80
N LYS A 32 8.19 7.55 1.53
CA LYS A 32 7.54 8.54 2.38
C LYS A 32 6.51 9.31 1.56
N TRP A 33 5.23 9.09 1.86
CA TRP A 33 4.13 9.93 1.42
C TRP A 33 3.53 10.62 2.64
N SER A 34 3.70 11.93 2.71
CA SER A 34 2.99 12.79 3.64
C SER A 34 1.50 12.80 3.27
N PRO A 35 0.56 12.52 4.18
CA PRO A 35 -0.85 12.60 3.87
C PRO A 35 -1.23 14.07 3.68
N VAL A 36 -1.59 14.44 2.44
CA VAL A 36 -2.35 15.67 2.21
C VAL A 36 -3.71 15.48 2.87
N ILE A 37 -3.88 16.13 4.02
CA ILE A 37 -5.08 16.07 4.86
C ILE A 37 -6.23 16.74 4.09
N THR A 38 -7.07 15.96 3.42
CA THR A 38 -8.44 16.39 3.12
C THR A 38 -9.30 16.04 4.35
N SER A 39 -9.70 17.09 5.05
CA SER A 39 -10.32 17.13 6.37
C SER A 39 -11.67 16.42 6.45
N ASN A 40 -11.81 15.50 7.42
CA ASN A 40 -13.10 15.25 8.05
C ASN A 40 -13.26 16.30 9.17
N THR A 41 -14.08 17.31 8.92
CA THR A 41 -14.16 18.58 9.66
C THR A 41 -14.69 18.46 11.10
N PHE A 42 -15.08 17.28 11.56
CA PHE A 42 -15.61 17.10 12.92
C PHE A 42 -14.56 16.88 14.02
N TYR A 43 -13.35 16.40 13.68
CA TYR A 43 -12.31 16.10 14.69
C TYR A 43 -11.19 17.13 14.77
N ARG A 44 -11.03 17.99 13.75
CA ARG A 44 -9.97 19.00 13.71
C ARG A 44 -10.23 20.20 14.62
N ALA A 45 -11.47 20.44 15.04
CA ALA A 45 -11.83 21.63 15.82
C ALA A 45 -11.27 21.63 17.26
N ARG A 46 -10.73 20.52 17.77
CA ARG A 46 -10.22 20.43 19.15
C ARG A 46 -8.70 20.55 19.27
N LEU A 47 -7.95 20.64 18.18
CA LEU A 47 -6.50 20.35 18.15
C LEU A 47 -5.56 21.57 18.01
N LEU A 48 -5.94 22.77 18.46
CA LEU A 48 -5.00 23.88 18.52
C LEU A 48 -5.03 24.58 19.89
N ARG A 49 -4.41 23.95 20.88
CA ARG A 49 -3.84 24.68 22.02
C ARG A 49 -2.74 23.87 22.70
N GLY A 50 -1.49 24.33 22.59
CA GLY A 50 -0.37 23.83 23.39
C GLY A 50 0.96 23.86 22.64
N VAL A 51 1.59 25.04 22.57
CA VAL A 51 3.03 25.14 22.30
C VAL A 51 3.76 24.70 23.56
N ALA A 52 4.51 23.60 23.52
CA ALA A 52 5.53 23.26 24.50
C ALA A 52 6.60 22.35 23.84
N THR A 53 7.80 22.89 23.73
CA THR A 53 8.98 22.25 23.15
C THR A 53 9.60 21.23 24.12
N SER A 54 9.44 19.93 23.82
CA SER A 54 10.37 18.85 24.19
C SER A 54 9.86 17.53 23.59
N ASP A 55 10.69 16.85 22.79
CA ASP A 55 10.32 15.62 22.05
C ASP A 55 9.71 14.51 22.95
N ASP A 56 10.16 14.39 24.20
CA ASP A 56 9.64 13.41 25.17
C ASP A 56 8.20 13.69 25.63
N ALA A 57 7.78 14.96 25.64
CA ALA A 57 6.42 15.35 26.00
C ALA A 57 5.45 15.05 24.85
N GLU A 58 5.89 15.26 23.60
CA GLU A 58 5.11 14.94 22.41
C GLU A 58 4.91 13.43 22.25
N GLU A 59 5.94 12.62 22.49
CA GLU A 59 5.79 11.16 22.45
C GLU A 59 4.83 10.64 23.54
N ARG A 60 4.86 11.20 24.75
CA ARG A 60 3.93 10.83 25.83
C ARG A 60 2.48 11.16 25.51
N ASP A 61 2.24 12.33 24.95
CA ASP A 61 0.88 12.73 24.53
C ASP A 61 0.39 11.84 23.37
N PHE A 62 1.27 11.52 22.41
CA PHE A 62 1.01 10.58 21.32
C PHE A 62 0.61 9.19 21.82
N PHE A 63 1.36 8.58 22.75
CA PHE A 63 1.04 7.24 23.25
C PHE A 63 -0.22 7.24 24.11
N SER A 64 -0.50 8.34 24.81
CA SER A 64 -1.73 8.50 25.59
C SER A 64 -2.96 8.55 24.68
N GLN A 65 -2.93 9.34 23.61
CA GLN A 65 -3.99 9.38 22.61
C GLN A 65 -4.19 8.03 21.91
N MET A 66 -3.09 7.31 21.62
CA MET A 66 -3.17 5.96 21.07
C MET A 66 -3.83 4.98 22.05
N ALA A 67 -3.42 4.99 23.32
CA ALA A 67 -3.98 4.10 24.33
C ALA A 67 -5.50 4.32 24.51
N GLU A 68 -5.94 5.58 24.54
CA GLU A 68 -7.38 5.90 24.56
C GLU A 68 -8.08 5.36 23.31
N ALA A 69 -7.54 5.64 22.12
CA ALA A 69 -8.11 5.19 20.85
C ALA A 69 -8.14 3.66 20.70
N VAL A 70 -7.17 2.95 21.26
CA VAL A 70 -7.17 1.48 21.30
C VAL A 70 -8.28 1.00 22.25
N ALA A 71 -8.41 1.60 23.43
CA ALA A 71 -9.35 1.16 24.46
C ALA A 71 -10.81 1.20 24.01
N LYS A 72 -11.22 2.21 23.22
CA LYS A 72 -12.63 2.33 22.78
C LYS A 72 -12.92 1.84 21.34
N TRP A 73 -11.92 1.58 20.50
CA TRP A 73 -12.13 1.23 19.08
C TRP A 73 -11.34 0.00 18.61
N GLY A 74 -10.40 -0.50 19.42
CA GLY A 74 -9.44 -1.53 19.04
C GLY A 74 -8.27 -1.01 18.21
N THR A 75 -7.19 -1.77 18.15
CA THR A 75 -5.88 -1.33 17.61
C THR A 75 -5.93 -0.93 16.14
N THR A 76 -6.48 -1.78 15.26
CA THR A 76 -6.54 -1.51 13.83
C THR A 76 -7.32 -0.22 13.54
N THR A 77 -8.47 -0.02 14.18
CA THR A 77 -9.31 1.17 14.00
C THR A 77 -8.64 2.43 14.55
N ALA A 78 -7.94 2.33 15.68
CA ALA A 78 -7.19 3.43 16.28
C ALA A 78 -6.08 3.92 15.34
N LEU A 79 -5.24 3.01 14.83
CA LEU A 79 -4.18 3.31 13.86
C LEU A 79 -4.73 4.04 12.64
N LEU A 80 -5.84 3.54 12.09
CA LEU A 80 -6.49 4.14 10.92
C LEU A 80 -7.11 5.50 11.21
N SER A 81 -7.72 5.69 12.38
CA SER A 81 -8.43 6.94 12.74
C SER A 81 -7.45 8.06 13.08
N LEU A 82 -6.31 7.70 13.65
CA LEU A 82 -5.20 8.62 13.93
C LEU A 82 -4.29 8.85 12.72
N GLY A 83 -4.63 8.29 11.56
CA GLY A 83 -3.92 8.51 10.30
C GLY A 83 -2.48 7.99 10.29
N LYS A 84 -2.22 6.90 11.02
CA LYS A 84 -0.87 6.33 11.08
C LYS A 84 -0.41 5.80 9.73
N THR A 85 0.90 5.83 9.52
CA THR A 85 1.60 5.22 8.38
C THR A 85 1.96 3.77 8.68
N ASP A 86 2.43 3.03 7.66
CA ASP A 86 2.97 1.66 7.83
C ASP A 86 4.11 1.65 8.86
N ASP A 87 5.08 2.54 8.71
CA ASP A 87 6.26 2.59 9.57
C ASP A 87 5.89 2.95 11.03
N GLU A 88 4.96 3.88 11.24
CA GLU A 88 4.45 4.18 12.58
C GLU A 88 3.67 3.00 13.17
N ALA A 89 2.83 2.33 12.37
CA ALA A 89 2.10 1.15 12.83
C ALA A 89 3.06 0.02 13.23
N LYS A 90 4.12 -0.21 12.47
CA LYS A 90 5.19 -1.14 12.83
C LYS A 90 5.85 -0.76 14.15
N LYS A 91 6.23 0.51 14.34
CA LYS A 91 6.81 1.00 15.61
C LYS A 91 5.86 0.76 16.79
N ILE A 92 4.57 1.08 16.63
CA ILE A 92 3.56 0.91 17.69
C ILE A 92 3.34 -0.57 18.03
N LEU A 93 3.41 -1.44 17.03
CA LEU A 93 3.20 -2.89 17.18
C LEU A 93 4.48 -3.64 17.60
N GLY A 94 5.61 -2.95 17.73
CA GLY A 94 6.92 -3.54 18.05
C GLY A 94 7.49 -4.40 16.92
N LEU A 95 7.22 -4.02 15.67
CA LEU A 95 7.57 -4.76 14.45
C LEU A 95 8.66 -4.08 13.61
N GLU A 96 9.13 -2.89 13.99
CA GLU A 96 9.99 -2.04 13.17
C GLU A 96 11.38 -2.62 12.86
N LYS A 97 11.83 -3.61 13.64
CA LYS A 97 13.11 -4.32 13.45
C LYS A 97 12.93 -5.71 12.82
N LEU A 98 11.71 -6.08 12.46
CA LEU A 98 11.40 -7.40 11.90
C LEU A 98 11.14 -7.30 10.40
N SER A 99 11.61 -8.28 9.65
CA SER A 99 11.38 -8.39 8.20
C SER A 99 11.16 -9.85 7.79
N GLY A 100 10.72 -10.05 6.55
CA GLY A 100 10.54 -11.38 5.96
C GLY A 100 9.67 -12.31 6.81
N GLU A 101 10.19 -13.52 7.06
CA GLU A 101 9.50 -14.56 7.82
C GLU A 101 9.38 -14.25 9.32
N ALA A 102 10.36 -13.55 9.89
CA ALA A 102 10.35 -13.13 11.29
C ALA A 102 9.20 -12.13 11.56
N LEU A 103 8.96 -11.21 10.62
CA LEU A 103 7.82 -10.30 10.70
C LEU A 103 6.50 -11.06 10.64
N LYS A 104 6.35 -11.98 9.67
CA LYS A 104 5.10 -12.73 9.46
C LYS A 104 4.73 -13.68 10.60
N SER A 105 5.74 -14.18 11.30
CA SER A 105 5.56 -15.11 12.43
C SER A 105 5.26 -14.40 13.76
N HIS A 106 5.36 -13.07 13.81
CA HIS A 106 5.14 -12.31 15.04
C HIS A 106 3.65 -12.25 15.41
N ALA A 107 3.33 -12.32 16.70
CA ALA A 107 1.94 -12.34 17.19
C ALA A 107 1.11 -11.13 16.72
N ASN A 108 1.73 -9.94 16.67
CA ASN A 108 1.07 -8.69 16.24
C ASN A 108 0.99 -8.52 14.72
N TYR A 109 1.54 -9.43 13.91
CA TYR A 109 1.55 -9.30 12.45
C TYR A 109 0.14 -9.25 11.87
N HIS A 110 -0.80 -10.02 12.42
CA HIS A 110 -2.19 -10.01 11.95
C HIS A 110 -2.85 -8.62 12.05
N ILE A 111 -2.49 -7.83 13.08
CA ILE A 111 -2.98 -6.46 13.26
C ILE A 111 -2.39 -5.55 12.18
N LEU A 112 -1.09 -5.68 11.91
CA LEU A 112 -0.42 -4.93 10.86
C LEU A 112 -1.03 -5.26 9.49
N ASP A 113 -1.24 -6.54 9.18
CA ASP A 113 -1.81 -6.99 7.90
C ASP A 113 -3.24 -6.45 7.70
N GLU A 114 -4.09 -6.53 8.74
CA GLU A 114 -5.43 -5.96 8.70
C GLU A 114 -5.41 -4.43 8.54
N PHE A 115 -4.50 -3.75 9.24
CA PHE A 115 -4.30 -2.31 9.14
C PHE A 115 -3.90 -1.90 7.71
N LEU A 116 -2.89 -2.54 7.13
CA LEU A 116 -2.41 -2.24 5.78
C LEU A 116 -3.51 -2.50 4.73
N SER A 117 -4.25 -3.59 4.87
CA SER A 117 -5.40 -3.90 4.01
C SER A 117 -6.46 -2.79 4.06
N LYS A 118 -6.89 -2.39 5.25
CA LYS A 118 -7.89 -1.31 5.43
C LYS A 118 -7.37 0.05 4.98
N LEU A 119 -6.09 0.35 5.23
CA LEU A 119 -5.46 1.58 4.78
C LEU A 119 -5.49 1.67 3.24
N ARG A 120 -5.16 0.56 2.56
CA ARG A 120 -5.24 0.43 1.11
C ARG A 120 -6.66 0.67 0.59
N SER A 121 -7.64 -0.04 1.14
CA SER A 121 -9.04 0.12 0.70
C SER A 121 -9.59 1.53 0.96
N ARG A 122 -9.15 2.22 2.02
CA ARG A 122 -9.48 3.64 2.24
C ARG A 122 -8.90 4.55 1.17
N LYS A 123 -7.62 4.37 0.80
CA LYS A 123 -6.98 5.13 -0.29
C LYS A 123 -7.74 4.92 -1.61
N VAL A 124 -8.04 3.66 -1.94
CA VAL A 124 -8.80 3.30 -3.14
C VAL A 124 -10.18 3.97 -3.15
N THR A 125 -10.92 3.87 -2.05
CA THR A 125 -12.25 4.51 -1.92
C THR A 125 -12.15 6.02 -2.06
N GLN A 126 -11.10 6.65 -1.52
CA GLN A 126 -10.89 8.09 -1.64
C GLN A 126 -10.66 8.52 -3.09
N TRP A 127 -9.86 7.77 -3.86
CA TRP A 127 -9.64 8.06 -5.28
C TRP A 127 -10.92 7.85 -6.10
N LEU A 128 -11.68 6.78 -5.83
CA LEU A 128 -12.96 6.53 -6.50
C LEU A 128 -13.96 7.65 -6.24
N ASN A 129 -14.08 8.12 -4.99
CA ASN A 129 -14.98 9.22 -4.63
C ASN A 129 -14.57 10.58 -5.21
N LYS A 130 -13.31 10.72 -5.63
CA LYS A 130 -12.78 11.92 -6.28
C LYS A 130 -12.74 11.79 -7.80
N ASP A 131 -13.28 10.70 -8.36
CA ASP A 131 -13.21 10.36 -9.77
C ASP A 131 -11.78 10.48 -10.35
N THR A 132 -10.78 10.08 -9.55
CA THR A 132 -9.36 10.18 -9.95
C THR A 132 -9.09 9.27 -11.14
N THR A 133 -8.39 9.74 -12.16
CA THR A 133 -8.09 8.90 -13.33
C THR A 133 -7.06 7.81 -12.98
N THR A 134 -7.00 6.74 -13.76
CA THR A 134 -6.02 5.67 -13.52
C THR A 134 -4.58 6.18 -13.67
N ASP A 135 -4.32 7.08 -14.62
CA ASP A 135 -3.00 7.69 -14.85
C ASP A 135 -2.58 8.55 -13.64
N GLU A 136 -3.51 9.31 -13.05
CA GLU A 136 -3.24 10.05 -11.82
C GLU A 136 -2.92 9.12 -10.64
N VAL A 137 -3.63 8.00 -10.49
CA VAL A 137 -3.33 7.01 -9.44
C VAL A 137 -1.98 6.33 -9.71
N TRP A 138 -1.67 6.00 -10.97
CA TRP A 138 -0.38 5.43 -11.37
C TRP A 138 0.79 6.34 -10.97
N LYS A 139 0.68 7.63 -11.31
CA LYS A 139 1.64 8.68 -10.93
C LYS A 139 1.69 8.90 -9.43
N ALA A 140 0.55 8.93 -8.75
CA ALA A 140 0.49 9.08 -7.30
C ALA A 140 1.09 7.88 -6.54
N LEU A 141 1.25 6.74 -7.19
CA LEU A 141 1.93 5.58 -6.63
C LEU A 141 3.39 5.47 -7.09
N LEU A 142 3.85 6.43 -7.91
CA LEU A 142 5.20 6.50 -8.49
C LEU A 142 5.61 5.17 -9.16
N LEU A 143 4.66 4.53 -9.86
CA LEU A 143 4.87 3.20 -10.42
C LEU A 143 5.90 3.19 -11.55
N ASP A 144 6.05 4.30 -12.28
CA ASP A 144 7.13 4.44 -13.26
C ASP A 144 8.50 4.36 -12.56
N ASP A 145 8.74 5.21 -11.55
CA ASP A 145 9.98 5.20 -10.77
C ASP A 145 10.23 3.84 -10.10
N LEU A 146 9.18 3.23 -9.53
CA LEU A 146 9.29 1.95 -8.85
C LEU A 146 9.66 0.82 -9.82
N SER A 147 9.08 0.82 -11.02
CA SER A 147 9.38 -0.18 -12.06
C SER A 147 10.81 -0.10 -12.58
N THR A 148 11.47 1.06 -12.46
CA THR A 148 12.88 1.22 -12.84
C THR A 148 13.85 0.77 -11.77
N LYS A 149 13.41 0.74 -10.50
CA LYS A 149 14.26 0.43 -9.34
C LYS A 149 14.18 -1.02 -8.90
N LEU A 150 13.04 -1.65 -9.12
CA LEU A 150 12.77 -3.03 -8.74
C LEU A 150 12.89 -3.96 -9.94
N ASP A 151 13.27 -5.22 -9.69
CA ASP A 151 13.11 -6.23 -10.73
C ASP A 151 11.62 -6.56 -10.95
N ALA A 152 11.32 -7.28 -12.03
CA ALA A 152 9.95 -7.60 -12.41
C ALA A 152 9.18 -8.38 -11.32
N LYS A 153 9.83 -9.30 -10.61
CA LYS A 153 9.19 -10.11 -9.56
C LYS A 153 8.88 -9.25 -8.33
N GLU A 154 9.81 -8.39 -7.95
CA GLU A 154 9.64 -7.45 -6.84
C GLU A 154 8.56 -6.41 -7.14
N PHE A 155 8.57 -5.83 -8.35
CA PHE A 155 7.57 -4.86 -8.79
C PHE A 155 6.15 -5.45 -8.73
N LYS A 156 5.96 -6.67 -9.21
CA LYS A 156 4.70 -7.42 -9.13
C LYS A 156 4.19 -7.61 -7.71
N GLN A 157 5.11 -7.81 -6.77
CA GLN A 157 4.79 -8.04 -5.37
C GLN A 157 4.70 -6.75 -4.54
N SER A 158 5.02 -5.60 -5.14
CA SER A 158 5.03 -4.31 -4.47
C SER A 158 3.64 -3.90 -3.97
N GLU A 159 3.60 -3.24 -2.83
CA GLU A 159 2.36 -2.73 -2.24
C GLU A 159 1.73 -1.61 -3.09
N ALA A 160 2.56 -0.83 -3.78
CA ALA A 160 2.10 0.19 -4.71
C ALA A 160 1.32 -0.44 -5.88
N LEU A 161 1.88 -1.46 -6.54
CA LEU A 161 1.19 -2.11 -7.65
C LEU A 161 -0.08 -2.83 -7.19
N LYS A 162 -0.06 -3.52 -6.03
CA LYS A 162 -1.29 -4.12 -5.46
C LYS A 162 -2.39 -3.09 -5.22
N THR A 163 -2.01 -1.91 -4.73
CA THR A 163 -2.94 -0.79 -4.52
C THR A 163 -3.54 -0.31 -5.83
N TYR A 164 -2.72 -0.16 -6.87
CA TYR A 164 -3.17 0.20 -8.22
C TYR A 164 -4.10 -0.85 -8.82
N VAL A 165 -3.76 -2.13 -8.69
CA VAL A 165 -4.59 -3.25 -9.18
C VAL A 165 -5.96 -3.25 -8.49
N GLU A 166 -6.00 -3.05 -7.16
CA GLU A 166 -7.27 -2.94 -6.43
C GLU A 166 -8.09 -1.73 -6.87
N TYR A 167 -7.43 -0.59 -7.13
CA TYR A 167 -8.06 0.62 -7.65
C TYR A 167 -8.73 0.39 -9.00
N VAL A 168 -7.95 -0.04 -10.00
CA VAL A 168 -8.44 -0.26 -11.37
C VAL A 168 -9.54 -1.30 -11.38
N LYS A 169 -9.39 -2.40 -10.63
CA LYS A 169 -10.44 -3.42 -10.53
C LYS A 169 -11.76 -2.85 -10.02
N LYS A 170 -11.75 -2.08 -8.93
CA LYS A 170 -12.98 -1.48 -8.37
C LYS A 170 -13.59 -0.44 -9.30
N LEU A 171 -12.78 0.40 -9.91
CA LEU A 171 -13.25 1.37 -10.91
C LEU A 171 -13.94 0.67 -12.08
N ASP A 172 -13.30 -0.36 -12.62
CA ASP A 172 -13.79 -1.17 -13.72
C ASP A 172 -15.08 -1.95 -13.36
N ASP A 173 -15.12 -2.53 -12.15
CA ASP A 173 -16.34 -3.14 -11.59
C ASP A 173 -17.51 -2.14 -11.52
N ASP A 174 -17.24 -0.89 -11.10
CA ASP A 174 -18.25 0.16 -11.04
C ASP A 174 -18.70 0.63 -12.42
N ILE A 175 -17.78 0.73 -13.40
CA ILE A 175 -18.12 1.05 -14.80
C ILE A 175 -19.09 0.01 -15.35
N VAL A 176 -18.75 -1.28 -15.23
CA VAL A 176 -19.60 -2.38 -15.73
C VAL A 176 -20.94 -2.41 -14.99
N LYS A 177 -20.92 -2.35 -13.65
CA LYS A 177 -22.13 -2.48 -12.82
C LYS A 177 -23.11 -1.34 -13.03
N PHE A 178 -22.61 -0.11 -13.10
CA PHE A 178 -23.45 1.09 -13.19
C PHE A 178 -23.59 1.62 -14.61
N LYS A 179 -23.00 0.94 -15.61
CA LYS A 179 -22.98 1.38 -17.02
C LYS A 179 -22.53 2.83 -17.15
N ARG A 180 -21.53 3.22 -16.34
CA ARG A 180 -20.98 4.57 -16.41
C ARG A 180 -20.29 4.72 -17.75
N ALA A 181 -20.48 5.85 -18.42
CA ALA A 181 -19.67 6.18 -19.58
C ALA A 181 -18.19 6.13 -19.16
N SER A 182 -17.39 5.38 -19.90
CA SER A 182 -15.95 5.30 -19.69
C SER A 182 -15.38 6.72 -19.69
N PHE A 183 -14.68 7.09 -18.60
CA PHE A 183 -14.42 8.50 -18.28
C PHE A 183 -13.56 9.22 -19.31
N GLU A 184 -12.82 8.51 -20.15
CA GLU A 184 -12.16 9.00 -21.36
C GLU A 184 -11.51 7.79 -22.07
N PRO A 185 -11.25 7.86 -23.40
CA PRO A 185 -10.38 6.88 -24.05
C PRO A 185 -9.01 6.88 -23.37
N ASP A 186 -8.54 5.68 -23.00
CA ASP A 186 -7.37 5.50 -22.14
C ASP A 186 -6.10 6.15 -22.74
N ASN A 187 -5.45 7.07 -22.00
CA ASN A 187 -4.18 7.70 -22.38
C ASN A 187 -2.97 7.11 -21.62
N SER A 188 -3.13 5.89 -21.07
CA SER A 188 -2.10 5.18 -20.30
C SER A 188 -0.75 5.08 -20.98
N SER A 189 0.30 5.04 -20.17
CA SER A 189 1.62 4.59 -20.61
C SER A 189 1.56 3.13 -21.10
N PRO A 190 2.50 2.67 -21.94
CA PRO A 190 2.55 1.27 -22.37
C PRO A 190 2.63 0.28 -21.20
N LEU A 191 3.29 0.65 -20.10
CA LEU A 191 3.43 -0.19 -18.92
C LEU A 191 2.13 -0.29 -18.14
N GLU A 192 1.47 0.86 -17.92
CA GLU A 192 0.16 0.91 -17.28
C GLU A 192 -0.86 0.10 -18.07
N LEU A 193 -0.87 0.23 -19.40
CA LEU A 193 -1.76 -0.51 -20.27
C LEU A 193 -1.52 -2.02 -20.19
N ALA A 194 -0.24 -2.45 -20.13
CA ALA A 194 0.12 -3.86 -19.91
C ALA A 194 -0.46 -4.39 -18.60
N VAL A 195 -0.42 -3.62 -17.51
CA VAL A 195 -1.01 -4.01 -16.23
C VAL A 195 -2.55 -4.09 -16.33
N LYS A 196 -3.19 -3.08 -16.92
CA LYS A 196 -4.65 -3.04 -17.07
C LYS A 196 -5.22 -4.21 -17.85
N ILE A 197 -4.59 -4.60 -18.96
CA ILE A 197 -5.08 -5.75 -19.75
C ILE A 197 -5.06 -7.04 -18.94
N HIS A 198 -4.06 -7.24 -18.06
CA HIS A 198 -3.98 -8.40 -17.18
C HIS A 198 -5.09 -8.36 -16.13
N ILE A 199 -5.40 -7.17 -15.59
CA ILE A 199 -6.51 -6.98 -14.65
C ILE A 199 -7.84 -7.34 -15.32
N TRP A 200 -8.12 -6.78 -16.50
CA TRP A 200 -9.36 -7.03 -17.24
C TRP A 200 -9.50 -8.49 -17.69
N ALA A 201 -8.41 -9.09 -18.18
CA ALA A 201 -8.42 -10.49 -18.59
C ALA A 201 -8.69 -11.41 -17.40
N LYS A 202 -8.04 -11.16 -16.25
CA LYS A 202 -8.27 -11.91 -15.00
C LYS A 202 -9.68 -11.71 -14.45
N ALA A 203 -10.28 -10.55 -14.69
CA ALA A 203 -11.67 -10.26 -14.35
C ALA A 203 -12.68 -10.86 -15.34
N GLY A 204 -12.22 -11.47 -16.44
CA GLY A 204 -13.08 -12.07 -17.46
C GLY A 204 -13.90 -11.04 -18.23
N ARG A 205 -13.36 -9.84 -18.45
CA ARG A 205 -14.04 -8.80 -19.22
C ARG A 205 -14.21 -9.22 -20.68
N ASP A 206 -15.29 -8.76 -21.29
CA ASP A 206 -15.56 -9.02 -22.69
C ASP A 206 -14.66 -8.13 -23.59
N PRO A 207 -14.33 -8.60 -24.80
CA PRO A 207 -13.53 -7.81 -25.73
C PRO A 207 -14.12 -6.46 -26.11
N ALA A 208 -15.45 -6.34 -26.16
CA ALA A 208 -16.09 -5.07 -26.52
C ALA A 208 -15.87 -4.02 -25.43
N HIS A 209 -16.00 -4.39 -24.15
CA HIS A 209 -15.66 -3.54 -23.01
C HIS A 209 -14.19 -3.08 -23.02
N ALA A 210 -13.24 -4.02 -23.20
CA ALA A 210 -11.82 -3.67 -23.28
C ALA A 210 -11.52 -2.72 -24.46
N LEU A 211 -12.15 -2.97 -25.62
CA LEU A 211 -12.03 -2.11 -26.80
C LEU A 211 -12.61 -0.70 -26.55
N GLU A 212 -13.75 -0.61 -25.86
CA GLU A 212 -14.38 0.66 -25.51
C GLU A 212 -13.46 1.51 -24.63
N ILE A 213 -12.93 0.93 -23.55
CA ILE A 213 -12.03 1.65 -22.62
C ILE A 213 -10.73 2.02 -23.31
N MET A 214 -10.11 1.09 -24.05
CA MET A 214 -8.85 1.34 -24.75
C MET A 214 -8.99 2.37 -25.89
N GLY A 215 -10.18 2.50 -26.48
CA GLY A 215 -10.48 3.47 -27.53
C GLY A 215 -9.45 3.43 -28.67
N LYS A 216 -8.77 4.56 -28.89
CA LYS A 216 -7.76 4.72 -29.96
C LYS A 216 -6.57 3.77 -29.82
N ASN A 217 -6.25 3.29 -28.62
CA ASN A 217 -5.15 2.34 -28.40
C ASN A 217 -5.41 0.97 -29.02
N ALA A 218 -6.68 0.55 -29.13
CA ALA A 218 -7.04 -0.74 -29.71
C ALA A 218 -7.14 -0.72 -31.25
N LEU A 219 -7.11 0.45 -31.88
CA LEU A 219 -7.33 0.59 -33.32
C LEU A 219 -6.15 0.04 -34.15
N LYS A 220 -6.47 -0.48 -35.34
CA LYS A 220 -5.48 -0.91 -36.34
C LYS A 220 -4.55 0.26 -36.71
N GLY A 221 -3.24 0.05 -36.60
CA GLY A 221 -2.23 1.09 -36.85
C GLY A 221 -1.76 1.83 -35.60
N SER A 222 -2.43 1.66 -34.45
CA SER A 222 -1.92 2.16 -33.17
C SER A 222 -0.71 1.36 -32.69
N LYS A 223 0.30 2.04 -32.14
CA LYS A 223 1.46 1.40 -31.49
C LYS A 223 1.05 0.54 -30.29
N ASN A 224 -0.10 0.84 -29.69
CA ASN A 224 -0.62 0.18 -28.49
C ASN A 224 -1.57 -0.98 -28.80
N ARG A 225 -1.85 -1.25 -30.08
CA ARG A 225 -2.74 -2.35 -30.48
C ARG A 225 -2.28 -3.72 -29.99
N LYS A 226 -0.96 -3.93 -29.87
CA LYS A 226 -0.37 -5.16 -29.33
C LYS A 226 -0.92 -5.55 -27.95
N PHE A 227 -1.30 -4.58 -27.12
CA PHE A 227 -1.88 -4.85 -25.80
C PHE A 227 -3.31 -5.35 -25.88
N TYR A 228 -4.09 -4.88 -26.86
CA TYR A 228 -5.42 -5.44 -27.11
C TYR A 228 -5.32 -6.87 -27.65
N GLU A 229 -4.35 -7.14 -28.53
CA GLU A 229 -4.08 -8.50 -29.01
C GLU A 229 -3.65 -9.42 -27.86
N GLU A 230 -2.79 -8.93 -26.96
CA GLU A 230 -2.40 -9.65 -25.75
C GLU A 230 -3.57 -9.92 -24.80
N PHE A 231 -4.47 -8.95 -24.60
CA PHE A 231 -5.70 -9.14 -23.86
C PHE A 231 -6.54 -10.30 -24.45
N LEU A 232 -6.70 -10.33 -25.78
CA LEU A 232 -7.42 -11.40 -26.47
C LEU A 232 -6.73 -12.76 -26.28
N ASP A 233 -5.40 -12.81 -26.30
CA ASP A 233 -4.65 -14.04 -26.07
C ASP A 233 -4.85 -14.55 -24.63
N LEU A 234 -4.80 -13.65 -23.64
CA LEU A 234 -4.99 -13.95 -22.22
C LEU A 234 -6.36 -14.55 -21.92
N ILE A 235 -7.45 -13.95 -22.42
CA ILE A 235 -8.81 -14.48 -22.20
C ILE A 235 -9.05 -15.82 -22.91
N ASN A 236 -8.25 -16.13 -23.94
CA ASN A 236 -8.25 -17.42 -24.63
C ASN A 236 -7.31 -18.46 -24.00
N GLY A 237 -6.72 -18.15 -22.84
CA GLY A 237 -5.84 -19.05 -22.10
C GLY A 237 -4.44 -19.23 -22.71
N ARG A 238 -4.01 -18.32 -23.60
CA ARG A 238 -2.66 -18.31 -24.15
C ARG A 238 -1.69 -17.60 -23.20
N LYS A 239 -0.40 -17.94 -23.29
CA LYS A 239 0.64 -17.29 -22.49
C LYS A 239 0.75 -15.80 -22.84
N PRO A 240 0.94 -14.90 -21.85
CA PRO A 240 1.10 -13.48 -22.11
C PRO A 240 2.35 -13.17 -22.93
N ILE A 241 2.30 -12.05 -23.65
CA ILE A 241 3.46 -11.51 -24.37
C ILE A 241 4.42 -10.85 -23.38
N ILE A 242 3.86 -10.23 -22.34
CA ILE A 242 4.59 -9.66 -21.22
C ILE A 242 4.08 -10.35 -19.97
N ASP A 243 4.91 -11.21 -19.38
CA ASP A 243 4.60 -11.81 -18.08
C ASP A 243 4.61 -10.71 -17.02
N TYR A 244 3.42 -10.19 -16.71
CA TYR A 244 3.16 -9.18 -15.69
C TYR A 244 2.33 -9.74 -14.54
#